data_AF-A0A4U0U074-F1
#
_entry.id   AF-A0A4U0U074-F1
#
_cell.length_a   1.000
_cell.length_b   1.000
_cell.length_c   1.000
_cell.angle_alpha   90.00
_cell.angle_beta   90.00
_cell.angle_gamma   90.00
#
_symmetry.space_group_name_H-M   'P 1'
#
loop_
_entity.id
_entity.type
_entity.pdbx_description
1 polymer ?
#
loop_
_entity_poly.entity_id
_entity_poly.type
_entity_poly.pdbx_seq_one_letter_code
_entity_poly.pdbx_strand_id
1 'polypeptide(L)'
;MSDLSEEEKKSPPAFSAEGADVAEGDLVNSSGHVQELDRSFGFWSVASVGILADNAWGSGGGSLVVSLYNGGGPGVMYGFIAAVFFYSTIATCLAELASAIPSSANVYHWASVTAGRYGKIVSFYAGWWNCLAWVFGAASSSLFAGQTVIAMYSVFHPDYTP
;
A
#
# COMPACT_ATOMS: atom_id res chain seq x y z
N MET A 1 -10.49 -61.60 21.41
CA MET A 1 -9.51 -61.59 20.30
C MET A 1 -9.88 -60.42 19.40
N SER A 2 -9.30 -59.26 19.72
CA SER A 2 -9.19 -58.01 18.94
C SER A 2 -10.36 -57.61 18.03
N ASP A 3 -11.18 -56.68 18.54
CA ASP A 3 -12.03 -55.79 17.76
C ASP A 3 -11.22 -54.93 16.79
N LEU A 4 -11.89 -54.63 15.68
CA LEU A 4 -11.46 -53.79 14.58
C LEU A 4 -11.52 -52.30 14.97
N SER A 5 -10.75 -51.52 14.20
CA SER A 5 -11.09 -50.19 13.68
C SER A 5 -10.48 -48.93 14.32
N GLU A 6 -10.03 -48.08 13.40
CA GLU A 6 -9.99 -46.60 13.41
C GLU A 6 -8.69 -45.88 13.80
N GLU A 7 -7.93 -45.62 12.73
CA GLU A 7 -7.21 -44.40 12.38
C GLU A 7 -7.61 -43.12 13.14
N GLU A 8 -6.87 -42.75 14.20
CA GLU A 8 -7.00 -41.41 14.80
C GLU A 8 -6.09 -40.40 14.07
N LYS A 9 -6.63 -39.87 12.98
CA LYS A 9 -6.08 -38.73 12.24
C LYS A 9 -6.15 -37.48 13.13
N LYS A 10 -5.04 -37.16 13.79
CA LYS A 10 -4.85 -35.94 14.60
C LYS A 10 -5.19 -34.68 13.77
N SER A 11 -6.36 -34.13 14.02
CA SER A 11 -6.82 -32.84 13.48
C SER A 11 -5.95 -31.70 14.05
N PRO A 12 -5.65 -30.65 13.27
CA PRO A 12 -5.03 -29.46 13.81
C PRO A 12 -5.99 -28.80 14.83
N PRO A 13 -5.46 -28.15 15.88
CA PRO A 13 -6.26 -27.64 16.97
C PRO A 13 -7.32 -26.68 16.43
N ALA A 14 -8.59 -26.99 16.73
CA ALA A 14 -9.67 -26.05 16.59
C ALA A 14 -9.31 -24.81 17.42
N PHE A 15 -9.29 -23.66 16.75
CA PHE A 15 -9.26 -22.37 17.43
C PHE A 15 -10.52 -22.29 18.29
N SER A 16 -10.35 -22.59 19.59
CA SER A 16 -11.43 -22.50 20.57
C SER A 16 -11.81 -21.02 20.65
N ALA A 17 -13.01 -20.71 20.18
CA ALA A 17 -13.70 -19.48 20.51
C ALA A 17 -14.11 -19.58 21.99
N GLU A 18 -13.12 -19.42 22.87
CA GLU A 18 -13.35 -19.34 24.31
C GLU A 18 -13.77 -17.90 24.63
N GLY A 19 -15.08 -17.71 24.78
CA GLY A 19 -15.71 -16.66 25.60
C GLY A 19 -15.16 -15.25 25.48
N ALA A 20 -15.50 -14.55 24.39
CA ALA A 20 -15.73 -13.12 24.52
C ALA A 20 -17.17 -12.96 25.00
N ASP A 21 -17.35 -12.53 26.24
CA ASP A 21 -18.63 -12.02 26.73
C ASP A 21 -18.98 -10.77 25.91
N VAL A 22 -19.60 -10.97 24.75
CA VAL A 22 -20.08 -9.87 23.91
C VAL A 22 -21.29 -9.29 24.61
N ALA A 23 -21.06 -8.26 25.43
CA ALA A 23 -22.12 -7.42 25.94
C ALA A 23 -22.89 -6.83 24.74
N GLU A 24 -24.22 -6.87 24.84
CA GLU A 24 -25.19 -6.42 23.85
C GLU A 24 -25.07 -4.89 23.66
N GLY A 25 -24.02 -4.45 22.96
CA GLY A 25 -23.62 -3.04 22.85
C GLY A 25 -22.22 -2.81 22.28
N ASP A 26 -21.34 -3.82 22.26
CA ASP A 26 -20.01 -3.67 21.66
C ASP A 26 -20.08 -3.66 20.12
N LEU A 27 -19.55 -2.59 19.54
CA LEU A 27 -19.42 -2.44 18.09
C LEU A 27 -18.41 -3.46 17.58
N VAL A 28 -18.90 -4.54 16.98
CA VAL A 28 -18.05 -5.54 16.31
C VAL A 28 -17.60 -4.97 14.96
N ASN A 29 -16.28 -4.91 14.75
CA ASN A 29 -15.73 -4.44 13.49
C ASN A 29 -16.03 -5.44 12.34
N SER A 30 -15.85 -5.01 11.09
CA SER A 30 -16.06 -5.86 9.90
C SER A 30 -15.16 -7.11 9.82
N SER A 31 -14.16 -7.21 10.70
CA SER A 31 -13.27 -8.37 10.84
C SER A 31 -13.64 -9.30 12.01
N GLY A 32 -14.74 -9.03 12.73
CA GLY A 32 -15.21 -9.84 13.85
C GLY A 32 -14.52 -9.58 15.19
N HIS A 33 -13.67 -8.55 15.29
CA HIS A 33 -12.99 -8.18 16.52
C HIS A 33 -13.70 -7.00 17.21
N VAL A 34 -13.58 -6.93 18.53
CA VAL A 34 -14.05 -5.79 19.34
C VAL A 34 -13.36 -4.51 18.84
N GLN A 35 -14.15 -3.47 18.59
CA GLN A 35 -13.63 -2.20 18.09
C GLN A 35 -12.96 -1.41 19.23
N GLU A 36 -11.65 -1.61 19.40
CA GLU A 36 -10.83 -0.91 20.41
C GLU A 36 -10.53 0.57 20.07
N LEU A 37 -10.59 0.94 18.79
CA LEU A 37 -10.28 2.29 18.31
C LEU A 37 -11.53 3.05 17.89
N ASP A 38 -11.62 4.31 18.34
CA ASP A 38 -12.70 5.20 17.94
C ASP A 38 -12.55 5.64 16.47
N ARG A 39 -13.67 5.70 15.74
CA ARG A 39 -13.66 5.88 14.28
C ARG A 39 -13.66 7.37 13.93
N SER A 40 -12.47 7.98 13.94
CA SER A 40 -12.32 9.43 13.76
C SER A 40 -12.27 9.93 12.29
N PHE A 41 -12.07 9.03 11.32
CA PHE A 41 -11.85 9.41 9.92
C PHE A 41 -13.14 9.46 9.10
N GLY A 42 -13.56 10.67 8.70
CA GLY A 42 -14.62 10.89 7.71
C GLY A 42 -14.10 10.85 6.26
N PHE A 43 -15.00 10.83 5.27
CA PHE A 43 -14.66 10.77 3.84
C PHE A 43 -13.62 11.82 3.41
N TRP A 44 -13.85 13.09 3.76
CA TRP A 44 -12.95 14.18 3.42
C TRP A 44 -11.59 14.07 4.11
N SER A 45 -11.55 13.54 5.33
CA SER A 45 -10.30 13.32 6.06
C SER A 45 -9.47 12.23 5.37
N VAL A 46 -10.07 11.09 5.03
CA VAL A 46 -9.38 10.01 4.30
C VAL A 46 -8.90 10.48 2.92
N ALA A 47 -9.71 11.22 2.18
CA ALA A 47 -9.33 11.78 0.88
C ALA A 47 -8.14 12.73 0.99
N SER A 48 -8.14 13.61 2.00
CA SER A 48 -7.03 14.55 2.24
C SER A 48 -5.72 13.83 2.62
N VAL A 49 -5.80 12.80 3.46
CA VAL A 49 -4.63 11.98 3.83
C VAL A 49 -4.05 11.27 2.61
N GLY A 50 -4.91 10.75 1.71
CA GLY A 50 -4.45 10.13 0.46
C GLY A 50 -3.68 11.10 -0.45
N ILE A 51 -4.19 12.32 -0.64
CA ILE A 51 -3.54 13.34 -1.46
C ILE A 51 -2.21 13.80 -0.84
N LEU A 52 -2.18 14.00 0.47
CA LEU A 52 -0.97 14.46 1.17
C LEU A 52 0.12 13.38 1.22
N ALA A 53 -0.26 12.11 1.37
CA ALA A 53 0.67 10.99 1.49
C ALA A 53 1.51 10.78 0.21
N ASP A 54 0.96 11.10 -0.96
CA ASP A 54 1.61 10.85 -2.25
C ASP A 54 2.72 11.87 -2.58
N ASN A 55 2.64 13.11 -2.09
CA ASN A 55 3.57 14.20 -2.37
C ASN A 55 4.10 14.26 -3.83
N ALA A 56 3.27 13.92 -4.83
CA ALA A 56 3.72 13.80 -6.22
C ALA A 56 4.24 15.10 -6.84
N TRP A 57 3.95 16.25 -6.24
CA TRP A 57 4.22 17.56 -6.83
C TRP A 57 5.70 17.89 -6.82
N GLY A 58 6.42 17.54 -5.73
CA GLY A 58 7.86 17.79 -5.62
C GLY A 58 8.66 16.92 -6.60
N SER A 59 8.37 15.61 -6.62
CA SER A 59 9.05 14.67 -7.52
C SER A 59 8.62 14.83 -8.98
N GLY A 60 7.36 15.20 -9.24
CA GLY A 60 6.84 15.39 -10.58
C GLY A 60 7.53 16.52 -11.33
N GLY A 61 7.85 17.62 -10.63
CA GLY A 61 8.60 18.75 -11.22
C GLY A 61 9.96 18.35 -11.78
N GLY A 62 10.73 17.55 -11.03
CA GLY A 62 12.03 17.04 -11.49
C GLY A 62 11.92 16.10 -12.69
N SER A 63 10.95 15.18 -12.65
CA SER A 63 10.71 14.23 -13.74
C SER A 63 10.23 14.91 -15.03
N LEU A 64 9.43 15.98 -14.92
CA LEU A 64 8.95 16.74 -16.08
C LEU A 64 10.10 17.35 -16.90
N VAL A 65 11.14 17.85 -16.24
CA VAL A 65 12.34 18.38 -16.91
C VAL A 65 13.01 17.29 -17.74
N VAL A 66 13.23 16.11 -17.15
CA VAL A 66 13.83 14.96 -17.83
C VAL A 66 12.97 14.48 -19.00
N SER A 67 11.65 14.37 -18.81
CA SER A 67 10.72 13.97 -19.86
C SER A 67 10.67 14.97 -21.01
N LEU A 68 10.79 16.26 -20.74
CA LEU A 68 10.84 17.30 -21.77
C LEU A 68 12.11 17.19 -22.62
N TYR A 69 13.26 16.91 -22.00
CA TYR A 69 14.53 16.71 -22.73
C TYR A 69 14.53 15.43 -23.57
N ASN A 70 13.85 14.36 -23.14
CA ASN A 70 13.83 13.07 -23.86
C ASN A 70 12.73 12.97 -24.93
N GLY A 71 11.54 13.52 -24.68
CA GLY A 71 10.34 13.32 -25.51
C GLY A 71 9.74 14.59 -26.10
N GLY A 72 10.28 15.76 -25.78
CA GLY A 72 9.72 17.05 -26.16
C GLY A 72 8.34 17.32 -25.51
N GLY A 73 7.76 18.49 -25.80
CA GLY A 73 6.45 18.89 -25.25
C GLY A 73 5.32 17.87 -25.50
N PRO A 74 5.16 17.32 -26.72
CA PRO A 74 4.12 16.34 -26.99
C PRO A 74 4.31 15.01 -26.22
N GLY A 75 5.54 14.54 -26.07
CA GLY A 75 5.83 13.29 -25.35
C GLY A 75 5.39 13.36 -23.87
N VAL A 76 5.60 14.51 -23.23
CA VAL A 76 5.13 14.76 -21.86
C VAL A 76 3.60 14.72 -21.78
N MET A 77 2.90 15.38 -22.70
CA MET A 77 1.44 15.47 -22.67
C MET A 77 0.77 14.11 -22.91
N TYR A 78 1.15 13.39 -23.97
CA TYR A 78 0.59 12.08 -24.27
C TYR A 78 1.00 11.01 -23.25
N GLY A 79 2.24 11.09 -22.74
CA GLY A 79 2.72 10.21 -21.68
C GLY A 79 1.93 10.40 -20.37
N PHE A 80 1.63 11.65 -20.00
CA PHE A 80 0.83 11.95 -18.83
C PHE A 80 -0.61 11.45 -18.97
N ILE A 81 -1.26 11.66 -20.13
CA ILE A 81 -2.62 11.15 -20.38
C ILE A 81 -2.68 9.63 -20.28
N ALA A 82 -1.71 8.93 -20.90
CA ALA A 82 -1.63 7.48 -20.81
C ALA A 82 -1.42 7.02 -19.36
N ALA A 83 -0.51 7.67 -18.62
CA ALA A 83 -0.26 7.36 -17.21
C ALA A 83 -1.54 7.51 -16.37
N VAL A 84 -2.25 8.64 -16.49
CA VAL A 84 -3.51 8.87 -15.76
C VAL A 84 -4.54 7.77 -16.04
N PHE A 85 -4.68 7.33 -17.29
CA PHE A 85 -5.62 6.27 -17.66
C PHE A 85 -5.28 4.93 -16.98
N PHE A 86 -4.01 4.50 -17.04
CA PHE A 86 -3.59 3.23 -16.42
C PHE A 86 -3.66 3.31 -14.89
N TYR A 87 -3.22 4.42 -14.29
CA TYR A 87 -3.29 4.62 -12.84
C TYR A 87 -4.73 4.68 -12.33
N SER A 88 -5.65 5.31 -13.07
CA SER A 88 -7.08 5.34 -12.70
C SER A 88 -7.69 3.93 -12.72
N THR A 89 -7.31 3.10 -13.69
CA THR A 89 -7.74 1.70 -13.76
C THR A 89 -7.26 0.91 -12.54
N ILE A 90 -5.98 1.05 -12.19
CA ILE A 90 -5.40 0.41 -10.98
C ILE A 90 -6.10 0.92 -9.71
N ALA A 91 -6.33 2.23 -9.60
CA ALA A 91 -7.00 2.84 -8.46
C ALA A 91 -8.43 2.32 -8.29
N THR A 92 -9.15 2.11 -9.38
CA THR A 92 -10.52 1.56 -9.35
C THR A 92 -10.51 0.12 -8.86
N CYS A 93 -9.60 -0.72 -9.35
CA CYS A 93 -9.43 -2.10 -8.85
C CYS A 93 -9.08 -2.12 -7.35
N LEU A 94 -8.25 -1.18 -6.88
CA LEU A 94 -7.88 -1.07 -5.49
C LEU A 94 -9.05 -0.62 -4.61
N ALA A 95 -9.88 0.30 -5.11
CA ALA A 95 -11.08 0.76 -4.43
C ALA A 95 -12.09 -0.39 -4.23
N GLU A 96 -12.27 -1.26 -5.23
CA GLU A 96 -13.10 -2.46 -5.11
C GLU A 96 -12.58 -3.41 -4.02
N LEU A 97 -11.27 -3.66 -3.98
CA LEU A 97 -10.64 -4.48 -2.95
C LEU A 97 -10.77 -3.87 -1.55
N ALA A 98 -10.58 -2.55 -1.42
CA ALA A 98 -10.72 -1.85 -0.16
C ALA A 98 -12.16 -1.84 0.37
N SER A 99 -13.16 -1.80 -0.53
CA SER A 99 -14.57 -1.90 -0.18
C SER A 99 -14.96 -3.31 0.27
N ALA A 100 -14.49 -4.33 -0.44
CA ALA A 100 -14.78 -5.73 -0.12
C ALA A 100 -14.07 -6.22 1.15
N ILE A 101 -12.85 -5.73 1.40
CA ILE A 101 -11.99 -6.18 2.51
C ILE A 101 -11.47 -4.94 3.27
N PRO A 102 -12.33 -4.34 4.13
CA PRO A 102 -11.93 -3.23 4.99
C PRO A 102 -11.08 -3.75 6.16
N SER A 103 -9.81 -4.02 5.87
CA SER A 103 -8.81 -4.41 6.85
C SER A 103 -7.67 -3.38 6.84
N SER A 104 -7.12 -3.08 8.02
CA SER A 104 -5.90 -2.27 8.17
C SER A 104 -4.65 -2.98 7.66
N ALA A 105 -4.77 -4.30 7.41
CA ALA A 105 -3.73 -5.11 6.85
C ALA A 105 -3.58 -4.74 5.36
N ASN A 106 -2.46 -4.09 5.04
CA ASN A 106 -2.06 -3.54 3.74
C ASN A 106 -2.02 -4.63 2.61
N VAL A 107 -1.47 -4.31 1.44
CA VAL A 107 -1.42 -5.15 0.21
C VAL A 107 -1.17 -6.66 0.41
N TYR A 108 -0.41 -7.05 1.44
CA TYR A 108 -0.17 -8.46 1.79
C TYR A 108 -1.44 -9.23 2.19
N HIS A 109 -2.40 -8.58 2.84
CA HIS A 109 -3.67 -9.20 3.23
C HIS A 109 -4.55 -9.44 1.99
N TRP A 110 -4.69 -8.43 1.14
CA TRP A 110 -5.38 -8.59 -0.14
C TRP A 110 -4.74 -9.67 -1.00
N ALA A 111 -3.41 -9.75 -1.04
CA ALA A 111 -2.68 -10.81 -1.73
C ALA A 111 -2.92 -12.21 -1.13
N SER A 112 -3.10 -12.31 0.20
CA SER A 112 -3.40 -13.58 0.85
C SER A 112 -4.79 -14.11 0.50
N VAL A 113 -5.77 -13.20 0.36
CA VAL A 113 -7.17 -13.53 0.06
C VAL A 113 -7.36 -13.87 -1.42
N THR A 114 -6.70 -13.14 -2.33
CA THR A 114 -6.84 -13.36 -3.77
C THR A 114 -6.12 -14.62 -4.28
N ALA A 115 -5.04 -15.05 -3.64
CA ALA A 115 -4.22 -16.17 -4.09
C ALA A 115 -4.68 -17.57 -3.61
N GLY A 116 -5.79 -17.65 -2.86
CA GLY A 116 -6.41 -18.91 -2.44
C GLY A 116 -5.42 -19.87 -1.77
N ARG A 117 -5.20 -21.04 -2.38
CA ARG A 117 -4.31 -22.10 -1.84
C ARG A 117 -2.85 -21.67 -1.67
N TYR A 118 -2.38 -20.67 -2.42
CA TYR A 118 -1.02 -20.13 -2.35
C TYR A 118 -0.93 -18.82 -1.55
N GLY A 119 -2.00 -18.43 -0.84
CA GLY A 119 -2.11 -17.17 -0.11
C GLY A 119 -0.92 -16.84 0.80
N LYS A 120 -0.36 -17.83 1.50
CA LYS A 120 0.80 -17.62 2.41
C LYS A 120 2.09 -17.23 1.68
N ILE A 121 2.36 -17.85 0.53
CA ILE A 121 3.58 -17.59 -0.22
C ILE A 121 3.47 -16.26 -0.97
N VAL A 122 2.33 -16.04 -1.63
CA VAL A 122 2.09 -14.80 -2.40
C VAL A 122 2.04 -13.58 -1.48
N SER A 123 1.41 -13.68 -0.31
CA SER A 123 1.41 -12.60 0.68
C SER A 123 2.79 -12.30 1.27
N PHE A 124 3.64 -13.31 1.46
CA PHE A 124 5.03 -13.11 1.90
C PHE A 124 5.81 -12.28 0.86
N TYR A 125 5.76 -12.66 -0.41
CA TYR A 125 6.42 -11.89 -1.47
C TYR A 125 5.80 -10.50 -1.65
N ALA A 126 4.47 -10.37 -1.59
CA ALA A 126 3.79 -9.07 -1.69
C ALA A 126 4.19 -8.14 -0.55
N GLY A 127 4.27 -8.65 0.69
CA GLY A 127 4.77 -7.91 1.84
C GLY A 127 6.24 -7.52 1.70
N TRP A 128 7.08 -8.43 1.20
CA TRP A 128 8.50 -8.17 0.95
C TRP A 128 8.71 -7.08 -0.09
N TRP A 129 8.00 -7.16 -1.23
CA TRP A 129 8.03 -6.13 -2.27
C TRP A 129 7.53 -4.78 -1.76
N ASN A 130 6.47 -4.77 -0.95
CA ASN A 130 6.00 -3.55 -0.30
C ASN A 130 7.08 -2.95 0.63
N CYS A 131 7.76 -3.77 1.43
CA CYS A 131 8.85 -3.30 2.29
C CYS A 131 10.00 -2.68 1.47
N LEU A 132 10.44 -3.37 0.41
CA LEU A 132 11.46 -2.84 -0.49
C LEU A 132 11.04 -1.54 -1.17
N ALA A 133 9.78 -1.42 -1.58
CA ALA A 133 9.25 -0.20 -2.17
C ALA A 133 9.37 0.98 -1.20
N TRP A 134 9.06 0.79 0.09
CA TRP A 134 9.23 1.83 1.11
C TRP A 134 10.70 2.16 1.38
N VAL A 135 11.59 1.17 1.40
CA VAL A 135 13.03 1.39 1.59
C VAL A 135 13.63 2.17 0.41
N PHE A 136 13.32 1.78 -0.83
CA PHE A 136 13.78 2.48 -2.02
C PHE A 136 13.12 3.86 -2.16
N GLY A 137 11.86 3.99 -1.76
CA GLY A 137 11.17 5.28 -1.68
C GLY A 137 11.87 6.24 -0.72
N ALA A 138 12.21 5.78 0.48
CA ALA A 138 12.96 6.56 1.45
C ALA A 138 14.36 6.96 0.91
N ALA A 139 15.10 6.01 0.33
CA ALA A 139 16.39 6.29 -0.29
C ALA A 139 16.28 7.33 -1.42
N SER A 140 15.31 7.17 -2.33
CA SER A 140 15.05 8.12 -3.43
C SER A 140 14.70 9.51 -2.90
N SER A 141 13.84 9.60 -1.88
CA SER A 141 13.47 10.89 -1.27
C SER A 141 14.67 11.60 -0.64
N SER A 142 15.58 10.84 -0.01
CA SER A 142 16.82 11.40 0.55
C SER A 142 17.78 11.90 -0.53
N LEU A 143 17.88 11.18 -1.65
CA LEU A 143 18.66 11.59 -2.80
C LEU A 143 18.10 12.88 -3.40
N PHE A 144 16.77 12.96 -3.60
CA PHE A 144 16.11 14.15 -4.13
C PHE A 144 16.34 15.38 -3.25
N ALA A 145 16.24 15.22 -1.92
CA ALA A 145 16.54 16.29 -0.98
C ALA A 145 18.00 16.76 -1.11
N GLY A 146 18.97 15.83 -1.21
CA GLY A 146 20.38 16.15 -1.42
C GLY A 146 20.62 16.89 -2.74
N GLN A 147 20.01 16.44 -3.85
CA GLN A 147 20.11 17.10 -5.14
C GLN A 147 19.53 18.52 -5.11
N THR A 148 18.42 18.72 -4.39
CA THR A 148 17.79 20.04 -4.25
C THR A 148 18.70 21.01 -3.50
N VAL A 149 19.37 20.56 -2.43
CA VAL A 149 20.32 21.39 -1.68
C VAL A 149 21.52 21.79 -2.54
N ILE A 150 22.08 20.85 -3.31
CA ILE A 150 23.21 21.13 -4.23
C ILE A 150 22.76 22.11 -5.33
N ALA A 151 21.57 21.91 -5.89
CA ALA A 151 21.00 22.81 -6.90
C ALA A 151 20.73 24.22 -6.35
N MET A 152 20.30 24.36 -5.09
CA MET A 152 20.18 25.66 -4.45
C MET A 152 21.55 26.32 -4.28
N TYR A 153 22.57 25.55 -3.86
CA TYR A 153 23.92 26.08 -3.66
C TYR A 153 24.55 26.57 -4.96
N SER A 154 24.39 25.84 -6.07
CA SER A 154 24.93 26.23 -7.38
C SER A 154 24.31 27.51 -7.93
N VAL A 155 23.04 27.80 -7.61
CA VAL A 155 22.39 29.07 -8.00
C VAL A 155 23.02 30.28 -7.29
N PHE A 156 23.47 30.11 -6.04
CA PHE A 156 24.09 31.21 -5.27
C PHE A 156 25.62 31.34 -5.46
N HIS A 157 26.28 30.33 -6.03
CA HIS A 157 27.73 30.31 -6.26
C HIS A 157 28.03 29.95 -7.73
N PRO A 158 28.07 30.93 -8.65
CA PRO A 158 28.24 30.68 -10.08
C PRO A 158 29.60 30.06 -10.46
N ASP A 159 30.62 30.14 -9.59
CA ASP A 159 31.92 29.49 -9.78
C ASP A 159 31.93 28.00 -9.39
N TYR A 160 30.85 27.50 -8.78
CA TYR A 160 30.73 26.11 -8.34
C TYR A 160 30.21 25.23 -9.49
N THR A 161 31.05 24.34 -9.99
CA THR A 161 30.66 23.27 -10.92
C THR A 161 30.36 21.97 -10.15
N PRO A 162 29.11 21.46 -10.18
CA PRO A 162 28.72 20.22 -9.52
C PRO A 162 29.29 18.96 -10.18
#